data_AF-A0A170VNK6-F1
#
_entry.id   AF-A0A170VNK6-F1
#
_cell.length_a   1.000
_cell.length_b   1.000
_cell.length_c   1.000
_cell.angle_alpha   90.00
_cell.angle_beta   90.00
_cell.angle_gamma   90.00
#
_symmetry.space_group_name_H-M   'P 1'
#
loop_
_entity.id
_entity.type
_entity.pdbx_description
1 polymer ?
#
loop_
_entity_poly.entity_id
_entity_poly.type
_entity_poly.pdbx_seq_one_letter_code
_entity_poly.pdbx_strand_id
1 'polypeptide(L)'
;IGSFIYHLFMNIKQPPSYYHRLLQLDMLGIWVSQSFGALPMVVASVFCLPKLLQWLIISCYCISAIVGLFKALSASSPWNRRLCFALPFLMRNLLCVLRLTKYGGGDPSSIPYVILQDLLSVVGGAIGAVNIPEKWFPGYLDLYLNSHNIMHVLVVSAVY
;
A
#
# COMPACT_ATOMS: atom_id res chain seq x y z
N ILE A 1 6.16 7.91 -9.33
CA ILE A 1 7.08 7.75 -10.49
C ILE A 1 6.91 6.39 -11.17
N GLY A 2 7.14 5.26 -10.50
CA GLY A 2 7.03 3.93 -11.13
C GLY A 2 5.68 3.69 -11.82
N SER A 3 4.58 4.02 -11.14
CA SER A 3 3.22 3.93 -11.70
C SER A 3 3.00 4.76 -12.96
N PHE A 4 3.52 5.99 -12.97
CA PHE A 4 3.45 6.87 -14.13
C PHE A 4 4.19 6.28 -15.34
N ILE A 5 5.40 5.75 -15.13
CA ILE A 5 6.19 5.10 -16.19
C ILE A 5 5.45 3.88 -16.75
N TYR A 6 4.87 3.05 -15.87
CA TYR A 6 4.06 1.91 -16.30
C TYR A 6 2.90 2.36 -17.19
N HIS A 7 2.06 3.28 -16.74
CA HIS A 7 0.89 3.71 -17.51
C HIS A 7 1.23 4.45 -18.81
N LEU A 8 2.35 5.17 -18.84
CA LEU A 8 2.81 5.86 -20.05
C LEU A 8 3.28 4.86 -21.13
N PHE A 9 3.94 3.78 -20.73
CA PHE A 9 4.61 2.87 -21.66
C PHE A 9 3.98 1.47 -21.79
N MET A 10 2.94 1.14 -21.03
CA MET A 10 2.28 -0.18 -21.05
C MET A 10 1.70 -0.56 -22.42
N ASN A 11 1.39 0.44 -23.27
CA ASN A 11 0.78 0.26 -24.59
C ASN A 11 1.80 0.27 -25.75
N ILE A 12 3.11 0.36 -25.48
CA ILE A 12 4.11 0.25 -26.53
C ILE A 12 4.13 -1.18 -27.07
N LYS A 13 4.20 -1.32 -28.39
CA LYS A 13 4.36 -2.61 -29.10
C LYS A 13 5.73 -3.23 -28.78
N GLN A 14 5.79 -4.01 -27.70
CA GLN A 14 6.97 -4.72 -27.19
C GLN A 14 6.57 -6.15 -26.75
N PRO A 15 7.52 -7.07 -26.55
CA PRO A 15 7.20 -8.41 -26.05
C PRO A 15 6.55 -8.34 -24.65
N PRO A 16 5.75 -9.36 -24.26
CA PRO A 16 5.04 -9.39 -22.97
C PRO A 16 5.96 -9.20 -21.75
N SER A 17 7.22 -9.60 -21.85
CA SER A 17 8.22 -9.40 -20.79
C SER A 17 8.43 -7.91 -20.46
N TYR A 18 8.34 -7.02 -21.44
CA TYR A 18 8.47 -5.58 -21.24
C TYR A 18 7.31 -5.04 -20.38
N TYR A 19 6.07 -5.42 -20.70
CA TYR A 19 4.89 -5.10 -19.90
C TYR A 19 5.03 -5.60 -18.45
N HIS A 20 5.50 -6.84 -18.26
CA HIS A 20 5.73 -7.39 -16.93
C HIS A 20 6.79 -6.63 -16.14
N ARG A 21 7.88 -6.17 -16.77
CA ARG A 21 8.89 -5.33 -16.11
C ARG A 21 8.33 -3.97 -15.70
N LEU A 22 7.53 -3.34 -16.55
CA LEU A 22 6.86 -2.09 -16.20
C LEU A 22 5.88 -2.29 -15.03
N LEU A 23 5.12 -3.38 -15.04
CA LEU A 23 4.21 -3.71 -13.94
C LEU A 23 4.97 -3.99 -12.62
N GLN A 24 6.12 -4.68 -12.70
CA GLN A 24 7.01 -4.86 -11.54
C GLN A 24 7.51 -3.51 -11.00
N LEU A 25 7.82 -2.54 -11.87
CA LEU A 25 8.24 -1.20 -11.48
C LEU A 25 7.11 -0.42 -10.77
N ASP A 26 5.86 -0.56 -11.21
CA ASP A 26 4.69 0.00 -10.53
C ASP A 26 4.53 -0.61 -9.12
N MET A 27 4.56 -1.95 -9.03
CA MET A 27 4.47 -2.67 -7.76
C MET A 27 5.63 -2.33 -6.80
N LEU A 28 6.84 -2.14 -7.32
CA LEU A 28 7.98 -1.68 -6.52
C LEU A 28 7.73 -0.27 -5.94
N GLY A 29 7.10 0.62 -6.71
CA GLY A 29 6.72 1.95 -6.22
C GLY A 29 5.73 1.88 -5.04
N ILE A 30 4.73 0.99 -5.13
CA ILE A 30 3.80 0.74 -4.01
C ILE A 30 4.56 0.19 -2.81
N TRP A 31 5.45 -0.79 -3.02
CA TRP A 31 6.24 -1.36 -1.94
C TRP A 31 7.11 -0.30 -1.24
N VAL A 32 7.80 0.57 -1.99
CA VAL A 32 8.64 1.63 -1.41
C VAL A 32 7.79 2.56 -0.54
N SER A 33 6.68 3.07 -1.09
CA SER A 33 5.81 4.02 -0.37
C SER A 33 5.19 3.41 0.88
N GLN A 34 4.64 2.19 0.79
CA GLN A 34 3.97 1.54 1.92
C GLN A 34 4.94 1.00 2.96
N SER A 35 6.11 0.51 2.56
CA SER A 35 7.07 -0.10 3.49
C SER A 35 7.87 0.95 4.24
N PHE A 36 8.52 1.87 3.52
CA PHE A 36 9.32 2.93 4.14
C PHE A 36 8.43 4.02 4.74
N GLY A 37 7.32 4.38 4.08
CA GLY A 37 6.41 5.40 4.59
C GLY A 37 5.76 5.02 5.93
N ALA A 38 5.52 3.73 6.18
CA ALA A 38 4.98 3.28 7.47
C ALA A 38 6.04 2.97 8.53
N LEU A 39 7.34 2.91 8.17
CA LEU A 39 8.41 2.59 9.11
C LEU A 39 8.48 3.57 10.31
N PRO A 40 8.34 4.91 10.13
CA PRO A 40 8.26 5.84 11.26
C PRO A 40 7.11 5.53 12.20
N MET A 41 5.94 5.17 11.66
CA MET A 41 4.79 4.79 12.47
C MET A 41 5.06 3.51 13.27
N VAL A 42 5.69 2.50 12.65
CA VAL A 42 6.07 1.25 13.33
C VAL A 42 7.02 1.52 14.50
N VAL A 43 8.08 2.31 14.25
CA VAL A 43 9.06 2.68 15.28
C VAL A 43 8.42 3.49 16.41
N ALA A 44 7.59 4.48 16.07
CA ALA A 44 6.88 5.29 17.06
C ALA A 44 5.94 4.44 17.93
N SER A 45 5.20 3.50 17.32
CA SER A 45 4.23 2.65 18.01
C SER A 45 4.86 1.78 19.10
N VAL A 46 6.08 1.29 18.86
CA VAL A 46 6.78 0.39 19.80
C VAL A 46 7.70 1.12 20.76
N PHE A 47 7.88 2.43 20.63
CA PHE A 47 8.93 3.17 21.33
C PHE A 47 8.92 3.02 22.86
N CYS A 48 7.74 2.82 23.45
CA CYS A 48 7.56 2.64 24.89
C CYS A 48 7.74 1.19 25.39
N LEU A 49 7.91 0.22 24.49
CA LEU A 49 8.10 -1.19 24.82
C LEU A 49 9.56 -1.49 25.24
N PRO A 50 9.85 -2.64 25.88
CA PRO A 50 11.23 -3.07 26.14
C PRO A 50 12.06 -3.18 24.84
N LYS A 51 13.34 -2.81 24.88
CA LYS A 51 14.21 -2.73 23.69
C LYS A 51 14.25 -4.00 22.86
N LEU A 52 14.27 -5.17 23.50
CA LEU A 52 14.21 -6.45 22.80
C LEU A 52 12.94 -6.57 21.95
N LEU A 53 11.79 -6.21 22.53
CA LEU A 53 10.49 -6.29 21.84
C LEU A 53 10.39 -5.26 20.71
N GLN A 54 10.96 -4.06 20.88
CA GLN A 54 11.06 -3.06 19.80
C GLN A 54 11.75 -3.65 18.57
N TRP A 55 12.96 -4.19 18.75
CA TRP A 55 13.75 -4.75 17.65
C TRP A 55 13.10 -5.97 17.02
N LEU A 56 12.45 -6.84 17.82
CA LEU A 56 11.72 -7.99 17.30
C LEU A 56 10.55 -7.56 16.41
N ILE A 57 9.73 -6.59 16.85
CA ILE A 57 8.60 -6.10 16.07
C ILE A 57 9.08 -5.39 14.81
N ILE A 58 10.07 -4.49 14.91
CA ILE A 58 10.62 -3.79 13.73
C ILE A 58 11.20 -4.79 12.72
N SER A 59 11.95 -5.80 13.19
CA SER A 59 12.52 -6.83 12.31
C SER A 59 11.43 -7.68 11.65
N CYS A 60 10.39 -8.06 12.40
CA CYS A 60 9.24 -8.79 11.87
C CYS A 60 8.53 -7.98 10.77
N TYR A 61 8.35 -6.68 10.99
CA TYR A 61 7.81 -5.77 9.99
C TYR A 61 8.67 -5.74 8.73
N CYS A 62 9.98 -5.52 8.85
CA CYS A 62 10.90 -5.50 7.72
C CYS A 62 10.89 -6.81 6.93
N ILE A 63 10.89 -7.96 7.62
CA ILE A 63 10.80 -9.28 6.98
C ILE A 63 9.46 -9.41 6.23
N SER A 64 8.34 -9.01 6.85
CA SER A 64 7.03 -9.06 6.21
C SER A 64 6.95 -8.18 4.95
N ALA A 65 7.59 -7.00 4.98
CA ALA A 65 7.68 -6.10 3.85
C ALA A 65 8.53 -6.71 2.72
N ILE A 66 9.66 -7.33 3.05
CA ILE A 66 10.52 -8.02 2.07
C ILE A 66 9.77 -9.20 1.43
N VAL A 67 9.10 -10.03 2.23
CA VAL A 67 8.25 -11.13 1.72
C VAL A 67 7.16 -10.57 0.81
N GLY A 68 6.53 -9.46 1.19
CA GLY A 68 5.55 -8.76 0.36
C GLY A 68 6.12 -8.32 -0.98
N LEU A 69 7.33 -7.77 -1.02
CA LEU A 69 8.02 -7.40 -2.25
C LEU A 69 8.25 -8.62 -3.15
N PHE A 70 8.77 -9.73 -2.61
CA PHE A 70 8.96 -10.95 -3.38
C PHE A 70 7.64 -11.42 -4.00
N LYS A 71 6.56 -11.44 -3.22
CA LYS A 71 5.23 -11.81 -3.72
C LYS A 71 4.73 -10.83 -4.78
N ALA A 72 4.98 -9.53 -4.63
CA ALA A 72 4.58 -8.51 -5.59
C ALA A 72 5.31 -8.67 -6.94
N LEU A 73 6.62 -8.95 -6.91
CA LEU A 73 7.44 -9.13 -8.12
C LEU A 73 7.16 -10.45 -8.84
N SER A 74 6.71 -11.48 -8.12
CA SER A 74 6.40 -12.81 -8.66
C SER A 74 4.90 -13.04 -8.94
N ALA A 75 4.03 -12.07 -8.68
CA ALA A 75 2.59 -12.28 -8.76
C ALA A 75 2.08 -12.43 -10.20
N SER A 76 1.48 -13.59 -10.47
CA SER A 76 0.83 -13.91 -11.75
C SER A 76 -0.59 -13.34 -11.87
N SER A 77 -1.37 -13.30 -10.79
CA SER A 77 -2.78 -12.87 -10.80
C SER A 77 -3.00 -11.48 -10.19
N PRO A 78 -4.05 -10.74 -10.59
CA PRO A 78 -4.41 -9.45 -10.00
C PRO A 78 -4.67 -9.55 -8.48
N TRP A 79 -5.31 -10.63 -8.03
CA TRP A 79 -5.58 -10.85 -6.61
C TRP A 79 -4.30 -11.11 -5.81
N ASN A 80 -3.36 -11.89 -6.35
CA ASN A 80 -2.06 -12.09 -5.72
C ASN A 80 -1.27 -10.78 -5.61
N ARG A 81 -1.41 -9.87 -6.58
CA ARG A 81 -0.82 -8.52 -6.53
C ARG A 81 -1.47 -7.63 -5.46
N ARG A 82 -2.78 -7.74 -5.22
CA ARG A 82 -3.46 -6.95 -4.19
C ARG A 82 -3.17 -7.44 -2.76
N LEU A 83 -3.00 -8.74 -2.60
CA LEU A 83 -2.78 -9.37 -1.29
C LEU A 83 -1.29 -9.47 -0.89
N CYS A 84 -0.35 -9.08 -1.74
CA CYS A 84 1.08 -9.22 -1.44
C CYS A 84 1.51 -8.39 -0.21
N PHE A 85 0.84 -7.27 0.06
CA PHE A 85 1.11 -6.40 1.21
C PHE A 85 0.13 -6.58 2.38
N ALA A 86 -0.70 -7.63 2.36
CA ALA A 86 -1.69 -7.86 3.41
C ALA A 86 -1.05 -8.07 4.79
N LEU A 87 0.09 -8.77 4.85
CA LEU A 87 0.80 -9.03 6.11
C LEU A 87 1.37 -7.75 6.77
N PRO A 88 2.20 -6.92 6.08
CA PRO A 88 2.66 -5.66 6.66
C PRO A 88 1.50 -4.71 6.96
N PHE A 89 0.43 -4.71 6.15
CA PHE A 89 -0.78 -3.95 6.44
C PHE A 89 -1.48 -4.40 7.73
N LEU A 90 -1.68 -5.70 7.92
CA LEU A 90 -2.28 -6.25 9.14
C LEU A 90 -1.44 -5.87 10.37
N MET A 91 -0.12 -5.99 10.27
CA MET A 91 0.80 -5.62 11.34
C MET A 91 0.67 -4.14 11.73
N ARG A 92 0.53 -3.24 10.74
CA ARG A 92 0.28 -1.82 10.98
C ARG A 92 -1.02 -1.55 11.73
N ASN A 93 -2.09 -2.27 11.39
CA ASN A 93 -3.37 -2.17 12.10
C ASN A 93 -3.25 -2.65 13.55
N LEU A 94 -2.53 -3.74 13.80
CA LEU A 94 -2.25 -4.22 15.17
C LEU A 94 -1.43 -3.19 15.96
N LEU A 95 -0.47 -2.52 15.33
CA LEU A 95 0.31 -1.46 15.95
C LEU A 95 -0.54 -0.21 16.21
N CYS A 96 -1.46 0.14 15.31
CA CYS A 96 -2.44 1.19 15.56
C CYS A 96 -3.29 0.87 16.81
N VAL A 97 -3.76 -0.37 16.96
CA VAL A 97 -4.45 -0.81 18.17
C VAL A 97 -3.55 -0.70 19.41
N LEU A 98 -2.27 -1.08 19.31
CA LEU A 98 -1.30 -0.92 20.40
C LEU A 98 -1.18 0.57 20.82
N ARG A 99 -1.17 1.51 19.87
CA ARG A 99 -1.12 2.96 20.15
C ARG A 99 -2.36 3.48 20.88
N LEU A 100 -3.50 2.79 20.79
CA LEU A 100 -4.70 3.12 21.58
C LEU A 100 -4.62 2.62 23.03
N THR A 101 -3.61 1.81 23.37
CA THR A 101 -3.39 1.31 24.73
C THR A 101 -2.36 2.14 25.48
N LYS A 102 -2.30 1.97 26.81
CA LYS A 102 -1.26 2.56 27.66
C LYS A 102 0.17 2.10 27.36
N TYR A 103 0.35 1.06 26.55
CA TYR A 103 1.65 0.48 26.24
C TYR A 103 2.24 0.99 24.92
N GLY A 104 1.41 1.60 24.06
CA GLY A 104 1.85 2.12 22.77
C GLY A 104 2.57 3.46 22.88
N GLY A 105 3.49 3.71 21.95
CA GLY A 105 4.20 4.97 21.82
C GLY A 105 3.64 5.90 20.73
N GLY A 106 4.35 7.02 20.55
CA GLY A 106 4.02 8.05 19.58
C GLY A 106 2.97 9.04 20.09
N ASP A 107 2.96 10.24 19.52
CA ASP A 107 2.03 11.31 19.91
C ASP A 107 0.56 10.92 19.65
N PRO A 108 -0.33 10.91 20.66
CA PRO A 108 -1.76 10.65 20.49
C PRO A 108 -2.43 11.52 19.42
N SER A 109 -1.95 12.76 19.22
CA SER A 109 -2.49 13.67 18.20
C SER A 109 -2.33 13.14 16.77
N SER A 110 -1.37 12.22 16.54
CA SER A 110 -1.11 11.64 15.22
C SER A 110 -1.99 10.42 14.88
N ILE A 111 -2.74 9.87 15.85
CA ILE A 111 -3.58 8.67 15.63
C ILE A 111 -4.64 8.87 14.53
N PRO A 112 -5.39 10.00 14.48
CA PRO A 112 -6.37 10.23 13.42
C PRO A 112 -5.75 10.18 12.02
N TYR A 113 -4.53 10.70 11.86
CA TYR A 113 -3.82 10.71 10.57
C TYR A 113 -3.38 9.30 10.16
N VAL A 114 -2.91 8.48 11.10
CA VAL A 114 -2.57 7.07 10.83
C VAL A 114 -3.80 6.28 10.40
N ILE A 115 -4.94 6.48 11.09
CA ILE A 115 -6.21 5.84 10.71
C ILE A 115 -6.67 6.31 9.33
N LEU A 116 -6.59 7.62 9.06
CA LEU A 116 -6.99 8.20 7.77
C LEU A 116 -6.15 7.64 6.61
N GLN A 117 -4.83 7.54 6.79
CA GLN A 117 -3.93 6.96 5.79
C GLN A 117 -4.31 5.52 5.42
N ASP A 118 -4.59 4.67 6.42
CA ASP A 118 -4.98 3.29 6.17
C ASP A 118 -6.39 3.18 5.59
N LEU A 119 -7.31 4.04 6.04
CA LEU A 119 -8.67 4.10 5.50
C LEU A 119 -8.66 4.49 4.01
N LEU A 120 -7.95 5.55 3.64
CA LEU A 120 -7.83 5.99 2.24
C LEU A 120 -7.20 4.91 1.37
N SER A 121 -6.18 4.22 1.87
CA SER A 121 -5.53 3.11 1.17
C SER A 121 -6.50 1.94 0.92
N VAL A 122 -7.28 1.55 1.93
CA VAL A 122 -8.29 0.48 1.82
C VAL A 122 -9.42 0.87 0.87
N VAL A 123 -9.95 2.09 1.01
CA VAL A 123 -11.03 2.60 0.16
C VAL A 123 -10.58 2.67 -1.30
N GLY A 124 -9.38 3.21 -1.56
CA GLY A 124 -8.82 3.24 -2.92
C GLY A 124 -8.64 1.84 -3.50
N GLY A 125 -8.06 0.92 -2.74
CA GLY A 125 -7.90 -0.47 -3.15
C GLY A 125 -9.23 -1.18 -3.40
N ALA A 126 -10.25 -0.92 -2.58
CA ALA A 126 -11.59 -1.48 -2.75
C ALA A 126 -12.28 -0.95 -4.01
N ILE A 127 -12.25 0.37 -4.24
CA ILE A 127 -12.79 1.05 -5.42
C ILE A 127 -12.20 0.45 -6.70
N GLY A 128 -10.87 0.38 -6.79
CA GLY A 128 -10.18 -0.24 -7.92
C GLY A 128 -10.38 -1.76 -8.01
N ALA A 129 -10.84 -2.42 -6.94
CA ALA A 129 -11.13 -3.84 -6.96
C ALA A 129 -12.50 -4.19 -7.52
N VAL A 130 -13.49 -3.34 -7.27
CA VAL A 130 -14.88 -3.54 -7.69
C VAL A 130 -15.24 -2.82 -8.99
N ASN A 131 -14.29 -2.03 -9.53
CA ASN A 131 -14.42 -1.24 -10.76
C ASN A 131 -15.60 -0.25 -10.72
N ILE A 132 -15.81 0.41 -9.57
CA ILE A 132 -16.85 1.44 -9.40
C ILE A 132 -16.18 2.80 -9.52
N PRO A 133 -16.74 3.76 -10.28
CA PRO A 133 -18.12 3.83 -10.77
C PRO A 133 -18.34 3.35 -12.21
N GLU A 134 -17.30 3.01 -12.97
CA GLU A 134 -17.43 2.61 -14.39
C GLU A 134 -18.30 1.37 -14.59
N LYS A 135 -18.40 0.50 -13.58
CA LYS A 135 -19.35 -0.62 -13.57
C LYS A 135 -20.82 -0.16 -13.59
N TRP A 136 -21.12 1.00 -13.03
CA TRP A 136 -22.48 1.57 -13.01
C TRP A 136 -22.78 2.42 -14.25
N PHE A 137 -21.76 3.06 -14.81
CA PHE A 137 -21.89 3.96 -15.96
C PHE A 137 -20.91 3.55 -17.09
N PRO A 138 -21.15 2.40 -17.76
CA PRO A 138 -20.24 1.90 -18.78
C PRO A 138 -20.16 2.85 -19.97
N GLY A 139 -18.93 3.16 -20.42
CA GLY A 139 -18.66 4.07 -21.56
C GLY A 139 -18.69 5.56 -21.23
N TYR A 140 -19.17 5.96 -20.05
CA TYR A 140 -19.21 7.37 -19.63
C TYR A 140 -17.94 7.82 -18.92
N LEU A 141 -17.19 6.90 -18.32
CA LEU A 141 -16.06 7.17 -17.43
C LEU A 141 -14.72 6.66 -17.98
N ASP A 142 -14.64 6.41 -19.28
CA ASP A 142 -13.47 5.78 -19.90
C ASP A 142 -12.21 6.66 -19.79
N LEU A 143 -12.37 7.98 -19.89
CA LEU A 143 -11.26 8.95 -19.82
C LEU A 143 -11.00 9.47 -18.40
N TYR A 144 -12.06 9.84 -17.68
CA TYR A 144 -11.98 10.50 -16.37
C TYR A 144 -12.84 9.77 -15.35
N LEU A 145 -12.42 9.82 -14.08
CA LEU A 145 -13.18 9.29 -12.93
C LEU A 145 -13.50 7.79 -12.97
N ASN A 146 -12.81 6.99 -13.79
CA ASN A 146 -12.79 5.55 -13.58
C ASN A 146 -12.14 5.18 -12.22
N SER A 147 -12.46 4.00 -11.72
CA SER A 147 -12.00 3.47 -10.44
C SER A 147 -10.49 3.49 -10.29
N HIS A 148 -9.75 3.24 -11.37
CA HIS A 148 -8.30 3.20 -11.36
C HIS A 148 -7.69 4.59 -11.16
N ASN A 149 -8.24 5.61 -11.82
CA ASN A 149 -7.86 7.01 -11.61
C ASN A 149 -8.20 7.47 -10.18
N ILE A 150 -9.38 7.11 -9.66
CA ILE A 150 -9.78 7.43 -8.28
C ILE A 150 -8.85 6.74 -7.27
N MET A 151 -8.53 5.48 -7.49
CA MET A 151 -7.58 4.73 -6.66
C MET A 151 -6.24 5.45 -6.58
N HIS A 152 -5.68 5.92 -7.70
CA HIS A 152 -4.43 6.68 -7.72
C HIS A 152 -4.49 7.97 -6.89
N VAL A 153 -5.58 8.73 -7.02
CA VAL A 153 -5.79 9.96 -6.21
C VAL A 153 -5.83 9.65 -4.72
N LEU A 154 -6.54 8.60 -4.33
CA LEU A 154 -6.64 8.18 -2.92
C LEU A 154 -5.31 7.67 -2.37
N VAL A 155 -4.53 6.92 -3.16
CA VAL A 155 -3.20 6.44 -2.76
C VAL A 155 -2.24 7.62 -2.55
N VAL A 156 -2.25 8.63 -3.42
CA VAL A 156 -1.44 9.85 -3.23
C VAL A 156 -1.88 10.60 -1.98
N SER A 157 -3.19 10.75 -1.77
CA SER A 157 -3.75 11.44 -0.60
C SER A 157 -3.44 10.71 0.71
N ALA A 158 -3.28 9.39 0.68
CA ALA A 158 -2.90 8.60 1.85
C ALA A 158 -1.41 8.77 2.23
N VAL A 159 -0.56 9.14 1.27
CA VAL A 159 0.90 9.27 1.47
C VAL A 159 1.32 10.70 1.78
N TYR A 160 0.55 11.70 1.35
CA TYR A 160 0.80 13.13 1.59
C TYR A 160 0.38 13.56 3.00
#